data_AF-A0AAW6QA10-F1
#
_entry.id   AF-A0AAW6QA10-F1
#
_cell.length_a   1.000
_cell.length_b   1.000
_cell.length_c   1.000
_cell.angle_alpha   90.00
_cell.angle_beta   90.00
_cell.angle_gamma   90.00
#
_symmetry.space_group_name_H-M   'P 1'
#
loop_
_entity.id
_entity.type
_entity.pdbx_description
1 polymer ?
#
loop_
_entity_poly.entity_id
_entity_poly.type
_entity_poly.pdbx_seq_one_letter_code
_entity_poly.pdbx_strand_id
1 'polypeptide(L)'
;MSGITNTGDVNNDGVEDAIECSNNTVNEDYQCTIYISGEKKTKNILQVKNNNECSYFSMSFTKKNELRVECGPRVIYNGYYYRYDDSENNWFLSRYEYILESDSSDDTGNYFTVDSNILMPLKRSLFQDISGKGNRMVSMGYVKEKTYIYDNKYFKTKMYLVKGDKVLILDAKQDPITNKKWYQIYFKGKKDIIDWVNANNIEYLSLPTKFLEFSR
;
A
#
# COMPACT_ATOMS: atom_id res chain seq x y z
N MET A 1 19.45 14.76 -10.61
CA MET A 1 19.69 13.96 -9.39
C MET A 1 20.55 12.78 -9.81
N SER A 2 21.49 12.32 -9.00
CA SER A 2 22.18 11.04 -9.22
C SER A 2 21.15 9.91 -9.18
N GLY A 3 21.33 8.84 -9.98
CA GLY A 3 20.50 7.64 -9.83
C GLY A 3 20.49 7.24 -8.37
N ILE A 4 19.31 7.02 -7.79
CA ILE A 4 19.22 6.62 -6.40
C ILE A 4 19.67 5.16 -6.35
N THR A 5 20.87 4.95 -5.83
CA THR A 5 21.37 3.63 -5.43
C THR A 5 21.16 3.51 -3.93
N ASN A 6 20.36 2.53 -3.51
CA ASN A 6 20.14 2.20 -2.11
C ASN A 6 20.49 0.73 -1.89
N THR A 7 21.15 0.42 -0.79
CA THR A 7 21.69 -0.91 -0.53
C THR A 7 21.24 -1.47 0.83
N GLY A 8 21.23 -2.79 0.95
CA GLY A 8 20.85 -3.52 2.16
C GLY A 8 20.97 -5.03 1.94
N ASP A 9 20.87 -5.85 2.98
CA ASP A 9 20.79 -7.31 2.87
C ASP A 9 19.33 -7.69 3.12
N VAL A 10 18.61 -8.18 2.11
CA VAL A 10 17.16 -8.43 2.20
C VAL A 10 16.78 -9.89 2.23
N ASN A 11 17.64 -10.77 1.76
CA ASN A 11 17.47 -12.22 1.83
C ASN A 11 18.24 -12.84 3.03
N ASN A 12 18.95 -12.04 3.82
CA ASN A 12 19.80 -12.46 4.96
C ASN A 12 20.92 -13.43 4.57
N ASP A 13 21.44 -13.33 3.35
CA ASP A 13 22.56 -14.17 2.92
C ASP A 13 23.94 -13.56 3.26
N GLY A 14 23.94 -12.36 3.86
CA GLY A 14 25.15 -11.62 4.20
C GLY A 14 25.79 -10.88 3.02
N VAL A 15 25.13 -10.85 1.86
CA VAL A 15 25.54 -10.14 0.65
C VAL A 15 24.63 -8.92 0.44
N GLU A 16 25.24 -7.82 0.01
CA GLU A 16 24.52 -6.58 -0.20
C GLU A 16 23.71 -6.60 -1.52
N ASP A 17 22.42 -6.32 -1.39
CA ASP A 17 21.44 -6.08 -2.45
C ASP A 17 21.39 -4.60 -2.81
N ALA A 18 20.87 -4.29 -3.99
CA ALA A 18 20.77 -2.91 -4.47
C ALA A 18 19.46 -2.58 -5.16
N ILE A 19 19.00 -1.34 -5.00
CA ILE A 19 17.93 -0.74 -5.80
C ILE A 19 18.56 0.37 -6.62
N GLU A 20 18.33 0.36 -7.93
CA GLU A 20 18.78 1.41 -8.85
C GLU A 20 17.59 1.95 -9.63
N CYS A 21 17.27 3.23 -9.44
CA CYS A 21 16.24 3.90 -10.23
C CYS A 21 16.86 4.81 -11.30
N SER A 22 16.38 4.67 -12.54
CA SER A 22 16.85 5.43 -13.69
C SER A 22 16.50 6.91 -13.56
N ASN A 23 17.42 7.79 -13.93
CA ASN A 23 17.17 9.22 -14.02
C ASN A 23 16.36 9.53 -15.29
N ASN A 24 15.05 9.65 -15.18
CA ASN A 24 14.26 10.32 -16.19
C ASN A 24 13.40 11.41 -15.54
N THR A 25 13.81 12.65 -15.74
CA THR A 25 13.24 13.83 -15.09
C THR A 25 12.21 14.56 -15.97
N VAL A 26 11.93 14.07 -17.18
CA VAL A 26 11.10 14.81 -18.14
C VAL A 26 9.60 14.60 -17.87
N ASN A 27 9.22 13.42 -17.38
CA ASN A 27 7.82 13.03 -17.18
C ASN A 27 7.56 12.26 -15.87
N GLU A 28 8.53 12.24 -14.94
CA GLU A 28 8.48 11.44 -13.70
C GLU A 28 8.19 9.93 -13.94
N ASP A 29 8.39 9.46 -15.18
CA ASP A 29 8.33 8.05 -15.57
C ASP A 29 9.74 7.49 -15.52
N TYR A 30 9.99 6.48 -14.70
CA TYR A 30 11.30 5.87 -14.54
C TYR A 30 11.22 4.39 -14.23
N GLN A 31 12.34 3.69 -14.41
CA GLN A 31 12.48 2.29 -14.07
C GLN A 31 13.32 2.16 -12.81
N CYS A 32 12.83 1.39 -11.83
CA CYS A 32 13.64 0.92 -10.71
C CYS A 32 13.99 -0.55 -10.93
N THR A 33 15.25 -0.90 -10.72
CA THR A 33 15.75 -2.27 -10.78
C THR A 33 16.19 -2.68 -9.38
N ILE A 34 15.62 -3.76 -8.87
CA ILE A 34 16.00 -4.37 -7.60
C ILE A 34 16.88 -5.59 -7.92
N TYR A 35 18.11 -5.57 -7.45
CA TYR A 35 19.08 -6.66 -7.54
C TYR A 35 19.11 -7.38 -6.20
N ILE A 36 18.75 -8.65 -6.21
CA ILE A 36 19.01 -9.58 -5.10
C ILE A 36 20.29 -10.32 -5.44
N SER A 37 21.31 -10.13 -4.63
CA SER A 37 22.64 -10.70 -4.73
C SER A 37 22.66 -12.13 -4.15
N GLY A 38 23.86 -12.71 -3.97
CA GLY A 38 24.02 -14.08 -3.45
C GLY A 38 24.21 -15.17 -4.50
N GLU A 39 23.95 -16.42 -4.09
CA GLU A 39 24.08 -17.61 -4.96
C GLU A 39 23.07 -17.59 -6.12
N LYS A 40 21.85 -17.11 -5.85
CA LYS A 40 20.79 -16.95 -6.85
C LYS A 40 20.55 -15.47 -7.11
N LYS A 41 21.34 -14.92 -8.02
CA LYS A 41 21.18 -13.54 -8.47
C LYS A 41 19.82 -13.34 -9.13
N THR A 42 19.01 -12.47 -8.56
CA THR A 42 17.71 -12.12 -9.12
C THR A 42 17.65 -10.65 -9.49
N LYS A 43 17.02 -10.38 -10.64
CA LYS A 43 16.77 -9.02 -11.12
C LYS A 43 15.27 -8.79 -11.26
N ASN A 44 14.74 -7.88 -10.46
CA ASN A 44 13.34 -7.47 -10.51
C ASN A 44 13.23 -6.06 -11.08
N ILE A 45 12.36 -5.87 -12.07
CA ILE A 45 12.19 -4.58 -12.76
C ILE A 45 10.81 -4.01 -12.44
N LEU A 46 10.80 -2.77 -11.93
CA LEU A 46 9.61 -1.99 -11.64
C LEU A 46 9.54 -0.79 -12.58
N GLN A 47 8.45 -0.70 -13.32
CA GLN A 47 8.13 0.49 -14.12
C GLN A 47 7.30 1.43 -13.26
N VAL A 48 7.83 2.61 -12.97
CA VAL A 48 7.15 3.68 -12.23
C VAL A 48 6.69 4.72 -13.23
N LYS A 49 5.39 4.97 -13.27
CA LYS A 49 4.79 5.97 -14.16
C LYS A 49 4.26 7.14 -13.35
N ASN A 50 4.56 8.37 -13.76
CA ASN A 50 4.10 9.61 -13.15
C ASN A 50 4.34 9.63 -11.64
N ASN A 51 5.54 9.23 -11.21
CA ASN A 51 5.91 9.07 -9.81
C ASN A 51 4.97 8.16 -9.00
N ASN A 52 4.42 7.13 -9.65
CA ASN A 52 3.35 6.28 -9.12
C ASN A 52 2.13 7.09 -8.63
N GLU A 53 1.81 8.20 -9.28
CA GLU A 53 0.73 9.14 -8.93
C GLU A 53 0.90 9.79 -7.55
N CYS A 54 2.11 9.75 -6.97
CA CYS A 54 2.43 10.32 -5.68
C CYS A 54 3.12 11.68 -5.85
N SER A 55 2.80 12.66 -5.01
CA SER A 55 3.58 13.93 -4.98
C SER A 55 4.99 13.73 -4.45
N TYR A 56 5.18 12.74 -3.58
CA TYR A 56 6.47 12.25 -3.13
C TYR A 56 6.47 10.73 -3.25
N PHE A 57 7.50 10.18 -3.86
CA PHE A 57 7.73 8.74 -3.97
C PHE A 57 9.19 8.46 -3.68
N SER A 58 9.45 7.44 -2.86
CA SER A 58 10.80 6.93 -2.65
C SER A 58 10.76 5.43 -2.41
N MET A 59 11.87 4.78 -2.75
CA MET A 59 12.08 3.36 -2.49
C MET A 59 13.46 3.17 -1.87
N SER A 60 13.53 2.42 -0.79
CA SER A 60 14.78 2.19 -0.06
C SER A 60 14.70 0.88 0.70
N PHE A 61 15.82 0.16 0.79
CA PHE A 61 15.94 -0.89 1.77
C PHE A 61 16.04 -0.29 3.16
N THR A 62 15.43 -0.97 4.12
CA THR A 62 15.59 -0.71 5.54
C THR A 62 16.62 -1.69 6.11
N LYS A 63 17.11 -1.42 7.32
CA LYS A 63 18.13 -2.23 8.00
C LYS A 63 17.67 -3.64 8.44
N LYS A 64 16.45 -4.08 8.11
CA LYS A 64 15.82 -5.31 8.64
C LYS A 64 15.09 -6.13 7.57
N ASN A 65 15.70 -6.34 6.41
CA ASN A 65 15.15 -7.23 5.37
C ASN A 65 13.80 -6.79 4.80
N GLU A 66 13.67 -5.48 4.58
CA GLU A 66 12.39 -4.91 4.21
C GLU A 66 12.64 -3.74 3.27
N LEU A 67 11.97 -3.79 2.14
CA LEU A 67 11.89 -2.70 1.17
C LEU A 67 10.79 -1.74 1.64
N ARG A 68 11.17 -0.51 1.93
CA ARG A 68 10.23 0.57 2.20
C ARG A 68 9.98 1.36 0.94
N VAL A 69 8.70 1.55 0.63
CA VAL A 69 8.20 2.49 -0.37
C VAL A 69 7.45 3.57 0.38
N GLU A 70 7.83 4.81 0.17
CA GLU A 70 7.05 5.96 0.62
C GLU A 70 6.33 6.52 -0.59
N CYS A 71 5.02 6.73 -0.47
CA CYS A 71 4.23 7.35 -1.51
C CYS A 71 3.11 8.13 -0.85
N GLY A 72 3.08 9.44 -1.01
CA GLY A 72 2.12 10.31 -0.33
C GLY A 72 2.14 11.75 -0.84
N PRO A 73 1.15 12.58 -0.46
CA PRO A 73 1.30 14.03 -0.51
C PRO A 73 2.35 14.49 0.52
N ARG A 74 2.95 15.67 0.32
CA ARG A 74 4.10 16.14 1.13
C ARG A 74 3.87 16.25 2.64
N VAL A 75 2.61 16.33 3.08
CA VAL A 75 2.22 16.49 4.51
C VAL A 75 1.73 15.20 5.15
N ILE A 76 1.64 14.10 4.38
CA ILE A 76 1.18 12.81 4.87
C ILE A 76 2.25 11.76 4.59
N TYR A 77 2.80 11.22 5.66
CA TYR A 77 3.62 10.03 5.57
C TYR A 77 2.76 8.81 5.27
N ASN A 78 3.10 8.09 4.21
CA ASN A 78 2.46 6.86 3.78
C ASN A 78 3.55 5.85 3.43
N GLY A 79 3.90 5.03 4.40
CA GLY A 79 4.93 4.00 4.30
C GLY A 79 4.32 2.64 3.99
N TYR A 80 4.80 2.02 2.92
CA TYR A 80 4.48 0.65 2.52
C TYR A 80 5.75 -0.17 2.63
N TYR A 81 5.67 -1.29 3.33
CA TYR A 81 6.84 -2.08 3.67
C TYR A 81 6.67 -3.49 3.14
N TYR A 82 7.60 -3.92 2.30
CA TYR A 82 7.56 -5.20 1.61
C TYR A 82 8.69 -6.10 2.07
N ARG A 83 8.38 -7.37 2.33
CA ARG A 83 9.38 -8.39 2.64
C ARG A 83 9.55 -9.32 1.45
N TYR A 84 10.79 -9.69 1.17
CA TYR A 84 11.10 -10.65 0.12
C TYR A 84 10.80 -12.07 0.60
N ASP A 85 10.21 -12.87 -0.28
CA ASP A 85 9.94 -14.30 -0.10
C ASP A 85 10.70 -15.05 -1.20
N ASP A 86 11.84 -15.64 -0.83
CA ASP A 86 12.73 -16.37 -1.73
C ASP A 86 12.02 -17.53 -2.44
N SER A 87 11.03 -18.15 -1.78
CA SER A 87 10.35 -19.34 -2.29
C SER A 87 9.42 -19.01 -3.46
N GLU A 88 8.82 -17.81 -3.42
CA GLU A 88 7.96 -17.29 -4.47
C GLU A 88 8.67 -16.30 -5.39
N ASN A 89 9.92 -15.96 -5.07
CA ASN A 89 10.69 -14.90 -5.72
C ASN A 89 9.87 -13.60 -5.86
N ASN A 90 9.25 -13.17 -4.75
CA ASN A 90 8.30 -12.06 -4.75
C ASN A 90 8.42 -11.21 -3.48
N TRP A 91 7.86 -10.01 -3.54
CA TRP A 91 7.85 -9.05 -2.45
C TRP A 91 6.42 -8.85 -1.96
N PHE A 92 6.15 -9.17 -0.70
CA PHE A 92 4.82 -9.09 -0.12
C PHE A 92 4.67 -7.93 0.84
N LEU A 93 3.58 -7.18 0.72
CA LEU A 93 3.23 -6.13 1.65
C LEU A 93 3.09 -6.72 3.06
N SER A 94 3.92 -6.22 3.96
CA SER A 94 4.08 -6.72 5.32
C SER A 94 3.72 -5.69 6.37
N ARG A 95 3.78 -4.40 6.04
CA ARG A 95 3.38 -3.33 6.95
C ARG A 95 2.92 -2.10 6.17
N TYR A 96 1.94 -1.41 6.74
CA TYR A 96 1.46 -0.11 6.27
C TYR A 96 1.47 0.88 7.43
N GLU A 97 1.95 2.09 7.17
CA GLU A 97 2.00 3.19 8.13
C GLU A 97 1.45 4.47 7.49
N TYR A 98 0.46 5.06 8.14
CA TYR A 98 -0.05 6.39 7.85
C TYR A 98 0.27 7.30 9.03
N ILE A 99 0.88 8.45 8.76
CA ILE A 99 1.10 9.52 9.74
C ILE A 99 0.77 10.85 9.09
N LEU A 100 -0.21 11.56 9.63
CA LEU A 100 -0.41 12.98 9.36
C LEU A 100 0.35 13.75 10.44
N GLU A 101 1.33 14.54 10.02
CA GLU A 101 2.07 15.42 10.94
C GLU A 101 1.11 16.45 11.54
N SER A 102 1.17 16.64 12.85
CA SER A 102 0.34 17.59 13.56
C SER A 102 0.88 19.02 13.42
N ASP A 103 0.00 19.97 13.07
CA ASP A 103 0.35 21.39 12.95
C ASP A 103 0.51 22.11 14.32
N SER A 104 0.32 21.40 15.45
CA SER A 104 0.35 22.00 16.78
C SER A 104 0.85 21.02 17.86
N SER A 105 1.41 21.56 18.94
CA SER A 105 1.95 20.79 20.08
C SER A 105 0.91 20.00 20.88
N ASP A 106 -0.38 20.33 20.72
CA ASP A 106 -1.49 19.70 21.44
C ASP A 106 -2.24 18.66 20.59
N ASP A 107 -1.90 18.53 19.31
CA ASP A 107 -2.48 17.53 18.43
C ASP A 107 -1.65 16.24 18.50
N THR A 108 -2.27 15.17 18.99
CA THR A 108 -1.64 13.84 19.17
C THR A 108 -1.24 13.16 17.86
N GLY A 109 -1.43 13.82 16.72
CA GLY A 109 -1.11 13.31 15.41
C GLY A 109 -2.09 12.22 14.99
N ASN A 110 -2.36 12.11 13.70
CA ASN A 110 -3.24 11.07 13.17
C ASN A 110 -2.38 9.91 12.65
N TYR A 111 -2.21 8.88 13.48
CA TYR A 111 -1.47 7.66 13.14
C TYR A 111 -2.41 6.48 12.88
N PHE A 112 -2.03 5.63 11.93
CA PHE A 112 -2.69 4.35 11.67
C PHE A 112 -1.67 3.36 11.12
N THR A 113 -1.59 2.17 11.71
CA THR A 113 -0.61 1.15 11.33
C THR A 113 -1.25 -0.23 11.24
N VAL A 114 -0.78 -1.01 10.27
CA VAL A 114 -1.18 -2.41 10.05
C VAL A 114 0.09 -3.24 9.88
N ASP A 115 0.17 -4.36 10.60
CA ASP A 115 1.35 -5.20 10.67
C ASP A 115 1.26 -6.48 9.81
N SER A 116 2.31 -7.28 9.88
CA SER A 116 2.52 -8.44 9.03
C SER A 116 1.53 -9.57 9.28
N ASN A 117 0.96 -9.68 10.49
CA ASN A 117 0.01 -10.75 10.79
C ASN A 117 -1.30 -10.57 10.00
N ILE A 118 -1.61 -9.34 9.61
CA ILE A 118 -2.77 -8.99 8.80
C ILE A 118 -2.41 -8.96 7.32
N LEU A 119 -1.28 -8.36 6.94
CA LEU A 119 -0.98 -8.06 5.53
C LEU A 119 -0.28 -9.22 4.78
N MET A 120 0.63 -9.96 5.42
CA MET A 120 1.34 -11.07 4.75
C MET A 120 0.40 -12.16 4.23
N PRO A 121 -0.67 -12.58 4.96
CA PRO A 121 -1.62 -13.56 4.46
C PRO A 121 -2.37 -13.13 3.20
N LEU A 122 -2.46 -11.83 2.92
CA LEU A 122 -3.10 -11.30 1.70
C LEU A 122 -2.26 -11.53 0.45
N LYS A 123 -0.97 -11.89 0.60
CA LYS A 123 -0.01 -12.15 -0.50
C LYS A 123 -0.01 -11.04 -1.57
N ARG A 124 -0.17 -9.79 -1.12
CA ARG A 124 -0.20 -8.62 -2.00
C ARG A 124 1.21 -8.25 -2.46
N SER A 125 1.44 -8.31 -3.77
CA SER A 125 2.77 -8.14 -4.37
C SER A 125 3.13 -6.67 -4.62
N LEU A 126 4.40 -6.31 -4.40
CA LEU A 126 4.99 -5.03 -4.82
C LEU A 126 4.74 -4.72 -6.30
N PHE A 127 4.86 -5.74 -7.18
CA PHE A 127 4.71 -5.58 -8.62
C PHE A 127 3.25 -5.38 -9.05
N GLN A 128 2.30 -5.73 -8.18
CA GLN A 128 0.90 -5.38 -8.36
C GLN A 128 0.68 -3.91 -7.98
N ASP A 129 1.29 -3.47 -6.88
CA ASP A 129 1.11 -2.14 -6.29
C ASP A 129 1.79 -1.01 -7.07
N ILE A 130 2.95 -1.31 -7.65
CA ILE A 130 3.78 -0.34 -8.39
C ILE A 130 4.03 -0.91 -9.78
N SER A 131 3.41 -0.30 -10.79
CA SER A 131 3.58 -0.74 -12.18
C SER A 131 3.28 0.39 -13.16
N GLY A 132 3.66 0.18 -14.43
CA GLY A 132 3.30 1.09 -15.53
C GLY A 132 1.79 1.21 -15.79
N LYS A 133 0.95 0.39 -15.13
CA LYS A 133 -0.51 0.49 -15.20
C LYS A 133 -1.09 1.55 -14.27
N GLY A 134 -0.28 2.11 -13.36
CA GLY A 134 -0.67 3.14 -12.39
C GLY A 134 -0.58 2.65 -10.96
N ASN A 135 -0.85 3.55 -10.02
CA ASN A 135 -0.78 3.26 -8.59
C ASN A 135 -1.88 2.29 -8.19
N ARG A 136 -1.51 1.15 -7.61
CA ARG A 136 -2.50 0.22 -7.06
C ARG A 136 -2.33 -0.03 -5.58
N MET A 137 -1.50 0.72 -4.87
CA MET A 137 -1.29 0.54 -3.44
C MET A 137 -2.58 0.66 -2.63
N VAL A 138 -2.60 -0.02 -1.47
CA VAL A 138 -3.66 0.14 -0.46
C VAL A 138 -3.75 1.60 0.00
N SER A 139 -4.92 2.03 0.45
CA SER A 139 -5.15 3.44 0.81
C SER A 139 -5.95 3.53 2.10
N MET A 140 -5.67 4.54 2.93
CA MET A 140 -6.43 4.79 4.14
C MET A 140 -7.68 5.59 3.80
N GLY A 141 -8.77 5.26 4.49
CA GLY A 141 -10.01 6.03 4.45
C GLY A 141 -10.69 6.11 5.81
N TYR A 142 -11.79 6.83 5.84
CA TYR A 142 -12.70 6.89 6.99
C TYR A 142 -14.14 6.63 6.58
N VAL A 143 -14.91 6.15 7.54
CA VAL A 143 -16.34 5.91 7.41
C VAL A 143 -17.09 7.24 7.54
N LYS A 144 -17.80 7.67 6.49
CA LYS A 144 -18.56 8.94 6.47
C LYS A 144 -19.81 8.93 7.33
N GLU A 145 -20.46 7.78 7.40
CA GLU A 145 -21.70 7.54 8.15
C GLU A 145 -21.81 6.07 8.54
N LYS A 146 -22.72 5.75 9.47
CA LYS A 146 -22.90 4.36 9.92
C LYS A 146 -23.09 3.42 8.74
N THR A 147 -22.19 2.45 8.59
CA THR A 147 -22.21 1.51 7.47
C THR A 147 -22.15 0.08 7.98
N TYR A 148 -22.95 -0.80 7.39
CA TYR A 148 -22.93 -2.21 7.77
C TYR A 148 -21.76 -2.93 7.09
N ILE A 149 -21.27 -3.96 7.77
CA ILE A 149 -20.27 -4.88 7.24
C ILE A 149 -21.00 -6.02 6.52
N TYR A 150 -20.46 -6.44 5.39
CA TYR A 150 -21.00 -7.47 4.53
C TYR A 150 -19.99 -8.60 4.37
N ASP A 151 -20.47 -9.84 4.37
CA ASP A 151 -19.60 -11.00 4.18
C ASP A 151 -19.11 -11.13 2.72
N ASN A 152 -18.31 -12.15 2.45
CA ASN A 152 -17.79 -12.44 1.10
C ASN A 152 -18.87 -12.78 0.05
N LYS A 153 -20.12 -12.99 0.47
CA LYS A 153 -21.29 -13.19 -0.41
C LYS A 153 -22.16 -11.93 -0.48
N TYR A 154 -21.68 -10.81 0.06
CA TYR A 154 -22.38 -9.52 0.17
C TYR A 154 -23.68 -9.60 0.96
N PHE A 155 -23.80 -10.52 1.90
CA PHE A 155 -24.89 -10.53 2.87
C PHE A 155 -24.57 -9.61 4.04
N LYS A 156 -25.54 -8.75 4.37
CA LYS A 156 -25.44 -7.82 5.49
C LYS A 156 -25.29 -8.59 6.80
N THR A 157 -24.21 -8.31 7.52
CA THR A 157 -23.98 -8.86 8.86
C THR A 157 -24.67 -8.01 9.94
N LYS A 158 -24.61 -8.45 11.20
CA LYS A 158 -25.03 -7.64 12.36
C LYS A 158 -23.99 -6.58 12.75
N MET A 159 -22.78 -6.63 12.19
CA MET A 159 -21.71 -5.70 12.49
C MET A 159 -21.82 -4.44 11.64
N TYR A 160 -21.35 -3.32 12.19
CA TYR A 160 -21.32 -2.04 11.51
C TYR A 160 -20.13 -1.23 12.00
N LEU A 161 -19.68 -0.33 11.15
CA LEU A 161 -18.76 0.74 11.49
C LEU A 161 -19.54 2.04 11.71
N VAL A 162 -19.00 2.93 12.52
CA VAL A 162 -19.58 4.24 12.81
C VAL A 162 -18.80 5.36 12.12
N LYS A 163 -19.41 6.54 12.02
CA LYS A 163 -18.77 7.71 11.43
C LYS A 163 -17.43 8.00 12.11
N GLY A 164 -16.39 8.23 11.32
CA GLY A 164 -15.04 8.54 11.77
C GLY A 164 -14.13 7.33 11.97
N ASP A 165 -14.65 6.10 11.91
CA ASP A 165 -13.83 4.89 11.95
C ASP A 165 -12.84 4.89 10.78
N LYS A 166 -11.55 4.72 11.10
CA LYS A 166 -10.47 4.61 10.11
C LYS A 166 -10.35 3.19 9.61
N VAL A 167 -10.15 3.04 8.32
CA VAL A 167 -10.01 1.74 7.65
C VAL A 167 -8.86 1.78 6.66
N LEU A 168 -8.20 0.64 6.48
CA LEU A 168 -7.33 0.41 5.34
C LEU A 168 -8.16 -0.22 4.23
N ILE A 169 -8.17 0.38 3.05
CA ILE A 169 -8.86 -0.15 1.88
C ILE A 169 -7.92 -1.15 1.20
N LEU A 170 -8.33 -2.42 1.21
CA LEU A 170 -7.56 -3.56 0.74
C LEU A 170 -7.95 -4.01 -0.66
N ASP A 171 -9.25 -3.94 -1.00
CA ASP A 171 -9.80 -4.28 -2.32
C ASP A 171 -10.95 -3.38 -2.77
N ALA A 172 -11.16 -3.30 -4.08
CA ALA A 172 -12.31 -2.66 -4.69
C ALA A 172 -12.95 -3.53 -5.76
N LYS A 173 -14.28 -3.63 -5.71
CA LYS A 173 -15.05 -4.39 -6.69
C LYS A 173 -16.38 -3.72 -6.98
N GLN A 174 -16.78 -3.75 -8.25
CA GLN A 174 -18.14 -3.41 -8.65
C GLN A 174 -18.93 -4.70 -8.87
N ASP A 175 -20.09 -4.80 -8.25
CA ASP A 175 -21.05 -5.86 -8.54
C ASP A 175 -21.60 -5.65 -9.96
N PRO A 176 -21.41 -6.60 -10.89
CA PRO A 176 -21.83 -6.44 -12.28
C PRO A 176 -23.35 -6.44 -12.47
N ILE A 177 -24.11 -6.97 -11.50
CA ILE A 177 -25.58 -7.05 -11.57
C ILE A 177 -26.19 -5.80 -10.96
N THR A 178 -25.74 -5.40 -9.77
CA THR A 178 -26.34 -4.28 -9.03
C THR A 178 -25.64 -2.95 -9.26
N ASN A 179 -24.49 -2.94 -9.94
CA ASN A 179 -23.57 -1.80 -10.07
C ASN A 179 -23.12 -1.19 -8.72
N LYS A 180 -23.34 -1.92 -7.62
CA LYS A 180 -22.88 -1.47 -6.31
C LYS A 180 -21.37 -1.59 -6.23
N LYS A 181 -20.78 -0.55 -5.68
CA LYS A 181 -19.35 -0.41 -5.47
C LYS A 181 -19.01 -0.85 -4.06
N TRP A 182 -18.05 -1.73 -3.94
CA TRP A 182 -17.66 -2.37 -2.70
C TRP A 182 -16.18 -2.15 -2.45
N TYR A 183 -15.84 -1.84 -1.20
CA TYR A 183 -14.47 -1.92 -0.73
C TYR A 183 -14.33 -3.08 0.24
N GLN A 184 -13.31 -3.91 0.03
CA GLN A 184 -12.79 -4.75 1.10
C GLN A 184 -11.91 -3.86 1.96
N ILE A 185 -12.16 -3.86 3.26
CA ILE A 185 -11.45 -3.04 4.22
C ILE A 185 -10.80 -3.90 5.28
N TYR A 186 -9.77 -3.37 5.90
CA TYR A 186 -9.33 -3.77 7.23
C TYR A 186 -9.70 -2.68 8.24
N PHE A 187 -10.40 -3.08 9.29
CA PHE A 187 -10.73 -2.23 10.43
C PHE A 187 -10.08 -2.79 11.69
N LYS A 188 -9.30 -1.94 12.38
CA LYS A 188 -8.65 -2.26 13.66
C LYS A 188 -9.54 -1.77 14.81
N GLY A 189 -10.26 -2.68 15.45
CA GLY A 189 -11.19 -2.37 16.54
C GLY A 189 -11.01 -3.28 17.76
N LYS A 190 -12.11 -3.55 18.48
CA LYS A 190 -12.11 -4.60 19.53
C LYS A 190 -11.82 -5.99 18.95
N LYS A 191 -12.16 -6.18 17.68
CA LYS A 191 -11.79 -7.31 16.85
C LYS A 191 -11.33 -6.73 15.53
N ASP A 192 -10.28 -7.30 14.98
CA ASP A 192 -9.84 -6.98 13.63
C ASP A 192 -10.82 -7.59 12.64
N ILE A 193 -11.20 -6.80 11.63
CA ILE A 193 -12.19 -7.20 10.64
C ILE A 193 -11.60 -6.97 9.25
N ILE A 194 -11.65 -8.01 8.41
CA ILE A 194 -11.42 -7.93 6.97
C ILE A 194 -12.71 -8.35 6.27
N ASP A 195 -13.46 -7.39 5.74
CA ASP A 195 -14.77 -7.65 5.12
C ASP A 195 -15.15 -6.52 4.15
N TRP A 196 -16.32 -6.67 3.51
CA TRP A 196 -16.82 -5.74 2.51
C TRP A 196 -17.72 -4.66 3.10
N VAL A 197 -17.58 -3.43 2.61
CA VAL A 197 -18.46 -2.29 2.90
C VAL A 197 -18.85 -1.58 1.61
N ASN A 198 -19.98 -0.88 1.63
CA ASN A 198 -20.36 -0.03 0.50
C ASN A 198 -19.34 1.11 0.34
N ALA A 199 -18.71 1.18 -0.84
CA ALA A 199 -17.67 2.15 -1.15
C ALA A 199 -18.15 3.60 -1.02
N ASN A 200 -19.44 3.86 -1.28
CA ASN A 200 -20.01 5.19 -1.17
C ASN A 200 -20.00 5.73 0.27
N ASN A 201 -19.79 4.87 1.27
CA ASN A 201 -19.75 5.26 2.68
C ASN A 201 -18.33 5.48 3.21
N ILE A 202 -17.32 5.34 2.34
CA ILE A 202 -15.91 5.57 2.67
C ILE A 202 -15.40 6.81 1.93
N GLU A 203 -14.55 7.58 2.59
CA GLU A 203 -13.81 8.71 2.01
C GLU A 203 -12.31 8.54 2.24
N TYR A 204 -11.49 8.95 1.29
CA TYR A 204 -10.05 8.75 1.33
C TYR A 204 -9.34 9.76 2.22
N LEU A 205 -8.25 9.31 2.84
CA LEU A 205 -7.36 10.14 3.66
C LEU A 205 -5.93 10.18 3.16
N SER A 206 -5.43 9.12 2.51
CA SER A 206 -4.04 9.12 2.03
C SER A 206 -3.93 9.51 0.57
N LEU A 207 -4.23 8.59 -0.34
CA LEU A 207 -3.91 8.75 -1.75
C LEU A 207 -5.02 8.25 -2.68
N PRO A 208 -5.27 8.95 -3.80
CA PRO A 208 -5.98 8.37 -4.92
C PRO A 208 -5.12 7.24 -5.52
N THR A 209 -5.75 6.12 -5.85
CA THR A 209 -5.12 4.93 -6.41
C THR A 209 -6.06 4.35 -7.45
N LYS A 210 -5.51 3.91 -8.60
CA LYS A 210 -6.29 3.27 -9.67
C LYS A 210 -6.98 2.00 -9.24
N PHE A 211 -6.47 1.38 -8.19
CA PHE A 211 -7.13 0.26 -7.56
C PHE A 211 -8.59 0.55 -7.17
N LEU A 212 -8.90 1.80 -6.87
CA LEU A 212 -10.20 2.25 -6.42
C LEU A 212 -11.00 2.95 -7.53
N GLU A 213 -10.43 3.03 -8.73
CA GLU A 213 -11.16 3.43 -9.93
C GLU A 213 -12.06 2.27 -10.34
N PHE A 214 -13.32 2.31 -9.92
CA PHE A 214 -14.38 1.49 -10.52
C PHE A 214 -14.59 1.98 -11.96
N SER A 215 -13.75 1.50 -12.88
CA SER A 215 -13.83 1.87 -14.29
C SER A 215 -15.25 1.65 -14.81
N ARG A 216 -15.77 2.66 -15.52
CA ARG A 216 -17.03 2.65 -16.25
C ARG A 216 -16.93 1.79 -17.51
#